data_AF-A0A0F8XQ36-F1
#
_entry.id   AF-A0A0F8XQ36-F1
#
_cell.length_a   1.000
_cell.length_b   1.000
_cell.length_c   1.000
_cell.angle_alpha   90.00
_cell.angle_beta   90.00
_cell.angle_gamma   90.00
#
_symmetry.space_group_name_H-M   'P 1'
#
loop_
_entity.id
_entity.type
_entity.pdbx_description
1 polymer ?
#
loop_
_entity_poly.entity_id
_entity_poly.type
_entity_poly.pdbx_seq_one_letter_code
_entity_poly.pdbx_strand_id
1 'polypeptide(L)'
;MIGIDRDLNGIPIFGIPADSILDDDSFNKEARKVVTNIRRDEQWGVVMPLESDDAGNPMYSFDVLRSDGATSIAATKEVISQLAQSIANVVLAGFVHLGQDAVGSRALAEPQQLLFQRALQGWVDGIAEVLNRFAVPRLFALNGFKLDKLPFFQPEEIAETALAELGKFVASTAQAGMDWGFLDDDDPITNQLRQISGFDAAPTGLSKSVEFDPVKRVYKVKR
;
A
#
# COMPACT_ATOMS: atom_id res chain seq x y z
N MET A 1 -12.39 16.02 -11.04
CA MET A 1 -13.46 15.07 -11.40
C MET A 1 -14.76 15.86 -11.58
N ILE A 2 -14.84 16.69 -12.64
CA ILE A 2 -15.97 17.63 -12.86
C ILE A 2 -16.86 17.15 -14.02
N GLY A 3 -16.28 16.48 -15.02
CA GLY A 3 -17.03 15.98 -16.19
C GLY A 3 -17.96 14.80 -15.89
N ILE A 4 -17.59 13.92 -14.95
CA ILE A 4 -18.39 12.76 -14.56
C ILE A 4 -19.68 13.19 -13.82
N ASP A 5 -19.57 14.16 -12.92
CA ASP A 5 -20.68 14.68 -12.13
C ASP A 5 -21.70 15.46 -13.01
N ARG A 6 -21.21 16.08 -14.10
CA ARG A 6 -22.04 16.76 -15.11
C ARG A 6 -22.86 15.78 -15.97
N ASP A 7 -22.29 14.63 -16.29
CA ASP A 7 -22.95 13.63 -17.13
C ASP A 7 -24.02 12.83 -16.36
N LEU A 8 -23.83 12.65 -15.04
CA LEU A 8 -24.71 11.86 -14.18
C LEU A 8 -26.08 12.53 -13.90
N ASN A 9 -26.13 13.86 -13.84
CA ASN A 9 -27.28 14.59 -13.28
C ASN A 9 -28.27 15.15 -14.33
N GLY A 10 -27.91 15.17 -15.62
CA GLY A 10 -28.75 15.72 -16.69
C GLY A 10 -28.81 17.26 -16.71
N ILE A 11 -29.52 17.82 -17.69
CA ILE A 11 -29.67 19.28 -17.88
C ILE A 11 -31.06 19.72 -17.40
N PRO A 12 -31.18 20.73 -16.50
CA PRO A 12 -32.48 21.29 -16.13
C PRO A 12 -33.07 22.12 -17.28
N ILE A 13 -34.33 21.88 -17.61
CA ILE A 13 -35.09 22.60 -18.65
C ILE A 13 -36.32 23.24 -18.00
N PHE A 14 -36.56 24.52 -18.32
CA PHE A 14 -37.75 25.25 -17.86
C PHE A 14 -38.43 25.94 -19.05
N GLY A 15 -39.68 25.57 -19.32
CA GLY A 15 -40.48 26.14 -20.38
C GLY A 15 -41.24 27.38 -19.91
N ILE A 16 -41.19 28.46 -20.69
CA ILE A 16 -41.94 29.70 -20.42
C ILE A 16 -42.65 30.19 -21.70
N PRO A 17 -43.69 31.03 -21.61
CA PRO A 17 -44.38 31.56 -22.79
C PRO A 17 -43.43 32.26 -23.76
N ALA A 18 -43.68 32.11 -25.06
CA ALA A 18 -42.81 32.66 -26.11
C ALA A 18 -42.68 34.19 -26.02
N ASP A 19 -43.78 34.88 -25.74
CA ASP A 19 -43.81 36.35 -25.59
C ASP A 19 -42.85 36.83 -24.50
N SER A 20 -42.79 36.11 -23.37
CA SER A 20 -41.89 36.42 -22.25
C SER A 20 -40.40 36.24 -22.60
N ILE A 21 -40.08 35.32 -23.53
CA ILE A 21 -38.71 35.16 -24.05
C ILE A 21 -38.33 36.30 -24.97
N LEU A 22 -39.22 36.65 -25.88
CA LEU A 22 -39.00 37.67 -26.90
C LEU A 22 -38.88 39.07 -26.29
N ASP A 23 -39.68 39.35 -25.25
CA ASP A 23 -39.73 40.66 -24.60
C ASP A 23 -38.67 40.84 -23.49
N ASP A 24 -37.88 39.82 -23.17
CA ASP A 24 -36.88 39.80 -22.08
C ASP A 24 -37.41 40.38 -20.74
N ASP A 25 -38.62 39.94 -20.39
CA ASP A 25 -39.34 40.44 -19.23
C ASP A 25 -38.73 39.98 -17.89
N SER A 26 -39.28 40.48 -16.78
CA SER A 26 -38.83 40.10 -15.44
C SER A 26 -39.00 38.60 -15.17
N PHE A 27 -39.98 37.96 -15.79
CA PHE A 27 -40.28 36.54 -15.61
C PHE A 27 -39.23 35.65 -16.26
N ASN A 28 -38.78 35.97 -17.47
CA ASN A 28 -37.65 35.33 -18.15
C ASN A 28 -36.36 35.46 -17.32
N LYS A 29 -36.11 36.63 -16.73
CA LYS A 29 -34.95 36.86 -15.85
C LYS A 29 -35.01 36.03 -14.57
N GLU A 30 -36.19 35.84 -13.99
CA GLU A 30 -36.39 34.98 -12.82
C GLU A 30 -36.30 33.49 -13.18
N ALA A 31 -36.89 33.07 -14.29
CA ALA A 31 -36.80 31.72 -14.82
C ALA A 31 -35.35 31.32 -15.10
N ARG A 32 -34.55 32.21 -15.71
CA ARG A 32 -33.10 32.01 -15.89
C ARG A 32 -32.40 31.83 -14.56
N LYS A 33 -32.67 32.68 -13.56
CA LYS A 33 -32.08 32.56 -12.22
C LYS A 33 -32.43 31.22 -11.57
N VAL A 34 -33.67 30.76 -11.69
CA VAL A 34 -34.10 29.48 -11.12
C VAL A 34 -33.36 28.32 -11.78
N VAL A 35 -33.32 28.30 -13.12
CA VAL A 35 -32.62 27.25 -13.89
C VAL A 35 -31.12 27.24 -13.60
N THR A 36 -30.46 28.40 -13.49
CA THR A 36 -29.03 28.49 -13.16
C THR A 36 -28.73 28.18 -11.69
N ASN A 37 -29.70 28.35 -10.79
CA ASN A 37 -29.53 28.11 -9.34
C ASN A 37 -29.88 26.68 -8.89
N ILE A 38 -30.52 25.87 -9.75
CA ILE A 38 -30.67 24.43 -9.52
C ILE A 38 -29.28 23.78 -9.71
N ARG A 39 -28.51 23.69 -8.62
CA ARG A 39 -27.23 22.99 -8.39
C ARG A 39 -26.64 22.22 -9.62
N ARG A 40 -25.43 22.51 -10.15
CA ARG A 40 -24.35 23.47 -9.82
C ARG A 40 -23.41 23.69 -11.02
N ASP A 41 -22.74 24.85 -10.99
CA ASP A 41 -21.79 25.48 -11.93
C ASP A 41 -22.45 26.37 -12.98
N GLU A 42 -22.05 27.65 -12.94
CA GLU A 42 -22.83 28.88 -13.15
C GLU A 42 -23.33 29.13 -14.59
N GLN A 43 -23.28 28.12 -15.47
CA GLN A 43 -23.62 28.25 -16.89
C GLN A 43 -24.31 27.00 -17.47
N TRP A 44 -25.16 26.31 -16.70
CA TRP A 44 -25.83 25.12 -17.20
C TRP A 44 -27.35 25.15 -16.99
N GLY A 45 -28.08 25.27 -18.10
CA GLY A 45 -29.53 25.16 -18.16
C GLY A 45 -30.13 25.95 -19.33
N VAL A 46 -31.27 25.48 -19.85
CA VAL A 46 -31.91 26.05 -21.04
C VAL A 46 -33.32 26.52 -20.69
N VAL A 47 -33.63 27.76 -21.07
CA VAL A 47 -34.98 28.32 -21.05
C VAL A 47 -35.51 28.30 -22.48
N MET A 48 -36.68 27.68 -22.70
CA MET A 48 -37.24 27.50 -24.04
C MET A 48 -38.70 27.98 -24.13
N PRO A 49 -39.13 28.48 -25.30
CA PRO A 49 -40.50 28.90 -25.52
C PRO A 49 -41.42 27.68 -25.51
N LEU A 50 -42.48 27.75 -24.71
CA LEU A 50 -43.57 26.78 -24.69
C LEU A 50 -44.71 27.32 -25.56
N GLU A 51 -44.59 27.15 -26.87
CA GLU A 51 -45.66 27.42 -27.83
C GLU A 51 -46.20 26.08 -28.33
N SER A 52 -47.51 25.87 -28.20
CA SER A 52 -48.18 24.64 -28.64
C SER A 52 -48.90 24.90 -29.96
N ASP A 53 -48.81 23.96 -30.90
CA ASP A 53 -49.63 23.96 -32.11
C ASP A 53 -51.13 23.76 -31.78
N ASP A 54 -52.00 23.93 -32.76
CA ASP A 54 -53.46 23.71 -32.63
C ASP A 54 -53.84 22.28 -32.18
N ALA A 55 -52.88 21.34 -32.20
CA ALA A 55 -53.02 19.95 -31.77
C ALA A 55 -52.40 19.68 -30.37
N GLY A 56 -51.86 20.70 -29.70
CA GLY A 56 -51.30 20.63 -28.35
C GLY A 56 -49.83 20.17 -28.27
N ASN A 57 -49.12 20.05 -29.41
CA ASN A 57 -47.71 19.66 -29.42
C ASN A 57 -46.80 20.90 -29.38
N PRO A 58 -45.67 20.86 -28.67
CA PRO A 58 -44.72 21.97 -28.66
C PRO A 58 -44.13 22.22 -30.05
N MET A 59 -44.18 23.46 -30.54
CA MET A 59 -43.62 23.88 -31.84
C MET A 59 -42.09 23.79 -31.89
N TYR A 60 -41.42 23.84 -30.74
CA TYR A 60 -39.97 23.67 -30.61
C TYR A 60 -39.68 22.59 -29.58
N SER A 61 -38.92 21.56 -29.97
CA SER A 61 -38.38 20.55 -29.07
C SER A 61 -36.86 20.62 -29.04
N PHE A 62 -36.29 20.57 -27.84
CA PHE A 62 -34.85 20.38 -27.65
C PHE A 62 -34.64 19.08 -26.90
N ASP A 63 -34.20 18.06 -27.62
CA ASP A 63 -33.86 16.77 -27.01
C ASP A 63 -32.45 16.83 -26.43
N VAL A 64 -32.37 16.54 -25.13
CA VAL A 64 -31.09 16.29 -24.48
C VAL A 64 -30.64 14.90 -24.89
N LEU A 65 -29.54 14.81 -25.63
CA LEU A 65 -28.77 13.58 -25.75
C LEU A 65 -28.23 13.24 -24.36
N ARG A 66 -29.01 12.53 -23.55
CA ARG A 66 -28.52 11.91 -22.34
C ARG A 66 -27.48 10.88 -22.76
N SER A 67 -26.23 11.07 -22.35
CA SER A 67 -25.32 9.95 -22.19
C SER A 67 -26.04 8.95 -21.29
N ASP A 68 -26.14 7.70 -21.72
CA ASP A 68 -26.77 6.64 -20.95
C ASP A 68 -26.07 6.58 -19.57
N GLY A 69 -26.78 6.92 -18.50
CA GLY A 69 -26.20 7.06 -17.16
C GLY A 69 -25.54 5.78 -16.64
N ALA A 70 -25.83 4.63 -17.28
CA ALA A 70 -25.12 3.38 -17.03
C ALA A 70 -23.62 3.47 -17.40
N THR A 71 -23.26 4.12 -18.51
CA THR A 71 -21.87 4.24 -18.98
C THR A 71 -21.04 5.16 -18.09
N SER A 72 -21.63 6.25 -17.58
CA SER A 72 -20.92 7.21 -16.71
C SER A 72 -20.70 6.68 -15.29
N ILE A 73 -21.66 5.92 -14.73
CA ILE A 73 -21.49 5.25 -13.42
C ILE A 73 -20.41 4.15 -13.52
N ALA A 74 -20.40 3.37 -14.60
CA ALA A 74 -19.39 2.36 -14.84
C ALA A 74 -17.98 2.98 -14.95
N ALA A 75 -17.84 4.06 -15.73
CA ALA A 75 -16.59 4.81 -15.86
C ALA A 75 -16.12 5.40 -14.53
N THR A 76 -17.03 5.84 -13.66
CA THR A 76 -16.68 6.36 -12.32
C THR A 76 -16.09 5.29 -11.44
N LYS A 77 -16.71 4.10 -11.40
CA LYS A 77 -16.19 2.96 -10.63
C LYS A 77 -14.82 2.53 -11.13
N GLU A 78 -14.61 2.55 -12.44
CA GLU A 78 -13.31 2.24 -13.04
C GLU A 78 -12.24 3.25 -12.62
N VAL A 79 -12.52 4.55 -12.69
CA VAL A 79 -11.59 5.60 -12.27
C VAL A 79 -11.24 5.49 -10.78
N ILE A 80 -12.22 5.20 -9.92
CA ILE A 80 -11.97 5.00 -8.48
C ILE A 80 -11.11 3.76 -8.25
N SER A 81 -11.39 2.67 -8.94
CA SER A 81 -10.60 1.43 -8.85
C SER A 81 -9.16 1.65 -9.31
N GLN A 82 -8.96 2.35 -10.44
CA GLN A 82 -7.62 2.72 -10.92
C GLN A 82 -6.87 3.62 -9.94
N LEU A 83 -7.55 4.56 -9.28
CA LEU A 83 -6.94 5.41 -8.27
C LEU A 83 -6.54 4.59 -7.03
N ALA A 84 -7.39 3.69 -6.56
CA ALA A 84 -7.09 2.80 -5.44
C ALA A 84 -5.88 1.90 -5.75
N GLN A 85 -5.84 1.33 -6.96
CA GLN A 85 -4.69 0.56 -7.45
C GLN A 85 -3.42 1.41 -7.54
N SER A 86 -3.52 2.64 -8.04
CA SER A 86 -2.38 3.56 -8.14
C SER A 86 -1.82 3.93 -6.77
N ILE A 87 -2.69 4.21 -5.79
CA ILE A 87 -2.28 4.48 -4.41
C ILE A 87 -1.59 3.25 -3.83
N ALA A 88 -2.18 2.06 -3.98
CA ALA A 88 -1.58 0.82 -3.51
C ALA A 88 -0.19 0.58 -4.14
N ASN A 89 -0.02 0.87 -5.43
CA ASN A 89 1.26 0.74 -6.12
C ASN A 89 2.32 1.73 -5.61
N VAL A 90 1.95 2.96 -5.24
CA VAL A 90 2.88 3.95 -4.69
C VAL A 90 3.48 3.49 -3.35
N VAL A 91 2.70 2.80 -2.53
CA VAL A 91 3.18 2.17 -1.28
C VAL A 91 3.65 0.73 -1.48
N LEU A 92 3.90 0.29 -2.72
CA LEU A 92 4.35 -1.07 -3.08
C LEU A 92 3.41 -2.20 -2.59
N ALA A 93 2.16 -1.87 -2.26
CA ALA A 93 1.12 -2.79 -1.80
C ALA A 93 0.21 -3.28 -2.95
N GLY A 94 0.69 -3.22 -4.19
CA GLY A 94 -0.08 -3.62 -5.39
C GLY A 94 -0.53 -5.08 -5.38
N PHE A 95 0.22 -5.96 -4.71
CA PHE A 95 -0.10 -7.39 -4.58
C PHE A 95 -1.42 -7.67 -3.85
N VAL A 96 -1.94 -6.72 -3.05
CA VAL A 96 -3.24 -6.87 -2.37
C VAL A 96 -4.39 -6.99 -3.38
N HIS A 97 -4.28 -6.28 -4.51
CA HIS A 97 -5.32 -6.29 -5.54
C HIS A 97 -5.22 -7.55 -6.43
N LEU A 98 -4.02 -8.10 -6.62
CA LEU A 98 -3.79 -9.37 -7.34
C LEU A 98 -4.46 -10.57 -6.64
N GLY A 99 -4.69 -10.49 -5.33
CA GLY A 99 -5.35 -11.54 -4.55
C GLY A 99 -6.87 -11.61 -4.71
N GLN A 100 -7.52 -10.55 -5.21
CA GLN A 100 -8.97 -10.46 -5.31
C GLN A 100 -9.54 -11.00 -6.63
N ASP A 101 -8.80 -10.86 -7.76
CA ASP A 101 -9.40 -11.00 -9.09
C ASP A 101 -9.02 -12.25 -9.90
N ALA A 102 -8.00 -13.04 -9.54
CA ALA A 102 -7.61 -14.19 -10.38
C ALA A 102 -6.94 -15.36 -9.66
N VAL A 103 -7.54 -16.56 -9.82
CA VAL A 103 -6.93 -17.87 -9.51
C VAL A 103 -5.78 -18.09 -10.50
N GLY A 104 -4.58 -17.63 -10.15
CA GLY A 104 -3.37 -17.74 -10.99
C GLY A 104 -2.26 -16.73 -10.68
N SER A 105 -2.54 -15.70 -9.87
CA SER A 105 -1.62 -14.59 -9.57
C SER A 105 -0.51 -14.90 -8.56
N ARG A 106 -0.46 -16.11 -7.97
CA ARG A 106 0.47 -16.45 -6.88
C ARG A 106 1.95 -16.29 -7.28
N ALA A 107 2.32 -16.69 -8.50
CA ALA A 107 3.69 -16.58 -9.00
C ALA A 107 4.13 -15.11 -9.23
N LEU A 108 3.19 -14.19 -9.43
CA LEU A 108 3.47 -12.76 -9.59
C LEU A 108 3.37 -12.00 -8.26
N ALA A 109 2.54 -12.48 -7.33
CA ALA A 109 2.35 -11.90 -6.02
C ALA A 109 3.60 -12.07 -5.12
N GLU A 110 4.26 -13.22 -5.18
CA GLU A 110 5.45 -13.53 -4.37
C GLU A 110 6.61 -12.53 -4.56
N PRO A 111 7.10 -12.22 -5.78
CA PRO A 111 8.17 -11.24 -5.95
C PRO A 111 7.75 -9.82 -5.53
N GLN A 112 6.47 -9.46 -5.65
CA GLN A 112 5.97 -8.16 -5.20
C GLN A 112 5.90 -8.08 -3.67
N GLN A 113 5.49 -9.15 -3.00
CA GLN A 113 5.51 -9.25 -1.55
C GLN A 113 6.94 -9.14 -1.01
N LEU A 114 7.91 -9.81 -1.63
CA LEU A 114 9.32 -9.71 -1.27
C LEU A 114 9.87 -8.28 -1.43
N LEU A 115 9.48 -7.56 -2.47
CA LEU A 115 9.88 -6.17 -2.65
C LEU A 115 9.27 -5.26 -1.57
N PHE A 116 7.99 -5.48 -1.23
CA PHE A 116 7.31 -4.76 -0.16
C PHE A 116 7.93 -5.03 1.22
N GLN A 117 8.24 -6.29 1.55
CA GLN A 117 8.94 -6.64 2.79
C GLN A 117 10.30 -5.96 2.90
N ARG A 118 11.10 -5.94 1.82
CA ARG A 118 12.38 -5.21 1.79
C ARG A 118 12.21 -3.71 1.96
N ALA A 119 11.18 -3.12 1.35
CA ALA A 119 10.87 -1.72 1.55
C ALA A 119 10.53 -1.44 3.02
N LEU A 120 9.66 -2.26 3.64
CA LEU A 120 9.35 -2.15 5.07
C LEU A 120 10.59 -2.27 5.95
N GLN A 121 11.48 -3.23 5.66
CA GLN A 121 12.73 -3.39 6.40
C GLN A 121 13.55 -2.10 6.39
N GLY A 122 13.75 -1.49 5.21
CA GLY A 122 14.48 -0.23 5.10
C GLY A 122 13.86 0.92 5.88
N TRP A 123 12.53 0.94 6.03
CA TRP A 123 11.84 1.94 6.85
C TRP A 123 12.08 1.70 8.34
N VAL A 124 11.98 0.45 8.80
CA VAL A 124 12.24 0.08 10.20
C VAL A 124 13.72 0.32 10.56
N ASP A 125 14.64 -0.04 9.67
CA ASP A 125 16.07 0.21 9.82
C ASP A 125 16.37 1.71 9.93
N GLY A 126 15.73 2.53 9.07
CA GLY A 126 15.85 3.99 9.14
C GLY A 126 15.36 4.56 10.48
N ILE A 127 14.25 4.04 11.01
CA ILE A 127 13.75 4.43 12.33
C ILE A 127 14.73 4.01 13.43
N ALA A 128 15.23 2.77 13.38
CA ALA A 128 16.20 2.26 14.34
C ALA A 128 17.50 3.06 14.32
N GLU A 129 18.00 3.46 13.15
CA GLU A 129 19.20 4.30 13.03
C GLU A 129 19.00 5.65 13.73
N VAL A 130 17.84 6.29 13.54
CA VAL A 130 17.52 7.57 14.19
C VAL A 130 17.46 7.40 15.71
N LEU A 131 16.84 6.32 16.20
CA LEU A 131 16.78 6.02 17.64
C LEU A 131 18.18 5.75 18.20
N ASN A 132 19.00 4.98 17.52
CA ASN A 132 20.36 4.64 17.94
C ASN A 132 21.29 5.85 17.92
N ARG A 133 21.15 6.75 16.94
CA ARG A 133 21.98 7.96 16.82
C ARG A 133 21.60 9.02 17.85
N PHE A 134 20.31 9.21 18.10
CA PHE A 134 19.84 10.35 18.90
C PHE A 134 19.20 9.97 20.22
N ALA A 135 18.31 8.98 20.25
CA ALA A 135 17.55 8.65 21.46
C ALA A 135 18.43 7.93 22.49
N VAL A 136 19.12 6.86 22.09
CA VAL A 136 19.94 6.04 22.99
C VAL A 136 21.00 6.88 23.72
N PRO A 137 21.88 7.65 23.05
CA PRO A 137 22.96 8.34 23.76
C PRO A 137 22.42 9.43 24.69
N ARG A 138 21.35 10.14 24.28
CA ARG A 138 20.75 11.21 25.09
C ARG A 138 20.05 10.66 26.33
N LEU A 139 19.29 9.57 26.21
CA LEU A 139 18.60 8.96 27.34
C LEU A 139 19.59 8.41 28.37
N PHE A 140 20.66 7.75 27.92
CA PHE A 140 21.67 7.21 28.84
C PHE A 140 22.50 8.31 29.51
N ALA A 141 22.82 9.39 28.78
CA ALA A 141 23.48 10.56 29.35
C ALA A 141 22.63 11.25 30.43
N LEU A 142 21.33 11.40 30.20
CA LEU A 142 20.39 11.99 31.17
C LEU A 142 20.23 11.16 32.44
N ASN A 143 20.29 9.83 32.33
CA ASN A 143 20.21 8.93 33.48
C ASN A 143 21.56 8.75 34.21
N GLY A 144 22.66 9.32 33.71
CA GLY A 144 23.97 9.26 34.36
C GLY A 144 24.67 7.89 34.25
N PHE A 145 24.21 7.00 33.36
CA PHE A 145 24.85 5.71 33.15
C PHE A 145 26.16 5.87 32.39
N LYS A 146 27.26 5.37 32.95
CA LYS A 146 28.57 5.31 32.29
C LYS A 146 28.83 3.88 31.84
N LEU A 147 28.23 3.51 30.71
CA LEU A 147 28.50 2.24 30.04
C LEU A 147 29.56 2.46 28.95
N ASP A 148 30.55 1.58 28.88
CA ASP A 148 31.56 1.59 27.82
C ASP A 148 30.95 1.27 26.44
N LYS A 149 29.80 0.59 26.42
CA LYS A 149 29.02 0.27 25.22
C LYS A 149 27.53 0.53 25.49
N LEU A 150 26.92 1.33 24.63
CA LEU A 150 25.47 1.58 24.68
C LEU A 150 24.71 0.46 23.96
N PRO A 151 23.53 0.06 24.46
CA PRO A 151 22.65 -0.84 23.72
C PRO A 151 22.14 -0.16 22.44
N PHE A 152 21.84 -0.94 21.41
CA PHE A 152 21.26 -0.44 20.16
C PHE A 152 20.02 -1.24 19.80
N PHE A 153 19.07 -0.57 19.16
CA PHE A 153 17.90 -1.19 18.53
C PHE A 153 18.36 -1.91 17.26
N GLN A 154 18.14 -3.21 17.22
CA GLN A 154 18.33 -4.03 16.02
C GLN A 154 16.95 -4.58 15.63
N PRO A 155 16.36 -4.07 14.54
CA PRO A 155 15.15 -4.66 13.98
C PRO A 155 15.39 -6.11 13.57
N GLU A 156 14.39 -6.95 13.81
CA GLU A 156 14.33 -8.28 13.22
C GLU A 156 14.03 -8.17 11.72
N GLU A 157 14.49 -9.15 10.94
CA GLU A 157 14.22 -9.19 9.51
C GLU A 157 12.76 -9.59 9.25
N ILE A 158 12.05 -8.77 8.48
CA ILE A 158 10.62 -8.99 8.17
C ILE A 158 10.44 -10.04 7.06
N ALA A 159 11.49 -10.29 6.27
CA ALA A 159 11.43 -11.22 5.16
C ALA A 159 11.36 -12.67 5.67
N GLU A 160 10.40 -13.43 5.14
CA GLU A 160 10.28 -14.85 5.47
C GLU A 160 11.37 -15.62 4.72
N THR A 161 12.36 -16.15 5.45
CA THR A 161 13.37 -17.02 4.85
C THR A 161 12.69 -18.27 4.31
N ALA A 162 12.91 -18.59 3.03
CA ALA A 162 12.45 -19.83 2.42
C ALA A 162 13.23 -21.04 2.96
N LEU A 163 12.94 -21.44 4.21
CA LEU A 163 13.55 -22.55 4.93
C LEU A 163 13.51 -23.86 4.12
N ALA A 164 12.46 -24.06 3.33
CA ALA A 164 12.32 -25.22 2.46
C ALA A 164 13.35 -25.23 1.30
N GLU A 165 13.62 -24.07 0.69
CA GLU A 165 14.64 -23.96 -0.36
C GLU A 165 16.04 -24.06 0.24
N LEU A 166 16.25 -23.45 1.40
CA LEU A 166 17.49 -23.56 2.15
C LEU A 166 17.77 -25.01 2.56
N GLY A 167 16.77 -25.73 3.05
CA GLY A 167 16.88 -27.15 3.37
C GLY A 167 17.24 -28.01 2.15
N LYS A 168 16.67 -27.71 0.97
CA LYS A 168 17.04 -28.37 -0.29
C LYS A 168 18.47 -28.05 -0.71
N PHE A 169 18.91 -26.80 -0.55
CA PHE A 169 20.28 -26.37 -0.86
C PHE A 169 21.30 -27.05 0.06
N VAL A 170 21.05 -27.05 1.36
CA VAL A 170 21.90 -27.73 2.34
C VAL A 170 21.95 -29.23 2.07
N ALA A 171 20.81 -29.87 1.78
CA ALA A 171 20.77 -31.30 1.47
C ALA A 171 21.52 -31.64 0.18
N SER A 172 21.38 -30.85 -0.89
CA SER A 172 22.03 -31.14 -2.18
C SER A 172 23.55 -30.95 -2.12
N THR A 173 24.03 -29.95 -1.39
CA THR A 173 25.46 -29.71 -1.18
C THR A 173 26.07 -30.73 -0.22
N ALA A 174 25.36 -31.13 0.83
CA ALA A 174 25.78 -32.22 1.70
C ALA A 174 25.93 -33.55 0.92
N GLN A 175 24.99 -33.85 0.02
CA GLN A 175 25.08 -35.00 -0.87
C GLN A 175 26.24 -34.90 -1.87
N ALA A 176 26.62 -33.69 -2.27
CA ALA A 176 27.78 -33.42 -3.11
C ALA A 176 29.12 -33.51 -2.35
N GLY A 177 29.09 -33.83 -1.05
CA GLY A 177 30.28 -34.00 -0.21
C GLY A 177 30.73 -32.73 0.51
N MET A 178 29.91 -31.68 0.57
CA MET A 178 30.18 -30.51 1.41
C MET A 178 29.97 -30.88 2.88
N ASP A 179 31.03 -30.75 3.68
CA ASP A 179 30.93 -30.88 5.13
C ASP A 179 30.41 -29.56 5.71
N TRP A 180 29.20 -29.62 6.26
CA TRP A 180 28.52 -28.47 6.86
C TRP A 180 28.87 -28.27 8.34
N GLY A 181 29.69 -29.14 8.94
CA GLY A 181 30.17 -28.92 10.31
C GLY A 181 29.06 -29.00 11.37
N PHE A 182 27.92 -29.67 11.10
CA PHE A 182 26.79 -29.81 12.04
C PHE A 182 27.15 -30.43 13.40
N LEU A 183 28.37 -30.96 13.53
CA LEU A 183 28.88 -31.58 14.75
C LEU A 183 29.68 -30.60 15.63
N ASP A 184 30.02 -29.41 15.12
CA ASP A 184 30.76 -28.38 15.86
C ASP A 184 29.86 -27.15 16.09
N ASP A 185 29.40 -26.98 17.33
CA ASP A 185 28.55 -25.85 17.75
C ASP A 185 29.21 -24.47 17.58
N ASP A 186 30.55 -24.42 17.55
CA ASP A 186 31.33 -23.17 17.39
C ASP A 186 31.64 -22.82 15.92
N ASP A 187 31.20 -23.64 14.95
CA ASP A 187 31.51 -23.40 13.54
C ASP A 187 30.77 -22.15 12.99
N PRO A 188 31.47 -21.22 12.32
CA PRO A 188 30.86 -20.00 11.78
C PRO A 188 29.76 -20.29 10.75
N ILE A 189 29.83 -21.39 10.00
CA ILE A 189 28.81 -21.74 9.01
C ILE A 189 27.55 -22.23 9.72
N THR A 190 27.70 -23.07 10.76
CA THR A 190 26.59 -23.50 11.61
C THR A 190 25.86 -22.32 12.25
N ASN A 191 26.61 -21.31 12.73
CA ASN A 191 26.01 -20.11 13.31
C ASN A 191 25.30 -19.23 12.28
N GLN A 192 25.83 -19.10 11.07
CA GLN A 192 25.13 -18.41 9.98
C GLN A 192 23.86 -19.14 9.57
N LEU A 193 23.89 -20.48 9.46
CA LEU A 193 22.70 -21.28 9.18
C LEU A 193 21.64 -21.13 10.27
N ARG A 194 22.04 -21.13 11.55
CA ARG A 194 21.13 -20.89 12.69
C ARG A 194 20.47 -19.52 12.59
N GLN A 195 21.25 -18.46 12.34
CA GLN A 195 20.71 -17.11 12.17
C GLN A 195 19.72 -17.01 11.00
N ILE A 196 20.07 -17.55 9.83
CA ILE A 196 19.19 -17.53 8.65
C ILE A 196 17.90 -18.33 8.90
N SER A 197 17.97 -19.37 9.74
CA SER A 197 16.82 -20.18 10.12
C SER A 197 16.03 -19.67 11.33
N GLY A 198 16.39 -18.50 11.87
CA GLY A 198 15.70 -17.88 13.01
C GLY A 198 16.04 -18.49 14.37
N PHE A 199 17.08 -19.32 14.45
CA PHE A 199 17.61 -19.81 15.71
C PHE A 199 18.68 -18.87 16.27
N ASP A 200 18.75 -18.80 17.60
CA ASP A 200 19.83 -18.10 18.29
C ASP A 200 21.19 -18.67 17.88
N ALA A 201 22.17 -17.78 17.70
CA ALA A 201 23.55 -18.19 17.49
C ALA A 201 24.03 -19.02 18.69
N ALA A 202 24.75 -20.11 18.41
CA ALA A 202 25.40 -20.86 19.46
C ALA A 202 26.40 -19.93 20.20
N PRO A 203 26.47 -20.01 21.54
CA PRO A 203 27.38 -19.17 22.30
C PRO A 203 28.82 -19.49 21.90
N THR A 204 29.45 -18.59 21.16
CA THR A 204 30.83 -18.76 20.71
C THR A 204 31.75 -18.80 21.93
N GLY A 205 32.27 -19.99 22.26
CA GLY A 205 33.40 -20.17 23.17
C GLY A 205 33.20 -19.92 24.67
N LEU A 206 32.00 -20.08 25.27
CA LEU A 206 31.83 -19.96 26.74
C LEU A 206 30.98 -21.05 27.43
N SER A 207 30.52 -22.08 26.71
CA SER A 207 29.68 -23.14 27.30
C SER A 207 30.37 -24.51 27.49
N LYS A 208 31.63 -24.69 27.05
CA LYS A 208 32.39 -25.86 27.49
C LYS A 208 32.74 -25.64 28.95
N SER A 209 31.99 -26.26 29.85
CA SER A 209 32.24 -26.28 31.29
C SER A 209 33.66 -26.76 31.55
N VAL A 210 34.57 -25.81 31.78
CA VAL A 210 35.93 -26.09 32.22
C VAL A 210 35.85 -26.47 33.69
N GLU A 211 35.79 -27.77 33.96
CA GLU A 211 35.96 -28.28 35.31
C GLU A 211 37.44 -28.14 35.70
N PHE A 212 37.72 -27.25 36.65
CA PHE A 212 39.05 -27.03 37.19
C PHE A 212 39.41 -28.20 38.11
N ASP A 213 40.30 -29.10 37.65
CA ASP A 213 40.89 -30.14 38.48
C ASP A 213 42.02 -29.53 39.33
N PRO A 214 41.83 -29.32 40.65
CA PRO A 214 42.77 -28.59 41.49
C PRO A 214 44.12 -29.30 41.66
N VAL A 215 44.26 -30.54 41.20
CA VAL A 215 45.48 -31.34 41.42
C VAL A 215 46.46 -31.27 40.26
N LYS A 216 46.03 -30.91 39.04
CA LYS A 216 46.91 -31.05 37.85
C LYS A 216 47.26 -29.77 37.08
N ARG A 217 46.71 -28.59 37.40
CA ARG A 217 47.02 -27.30 36.71
C ARG A 217 47.19 -27.45 35.18
N VAL A 218 46.37 -28.29 34.56
CA VAL A 218 46.36 -28.48 33.10
C VAL A 218 44.89 -28.52 32.68
N TYR A 219 44.54 -27.62 31.77
CA TYR A 219 43.23 -27.60 31.13
C TYR A 219 43.17 -28.74 30.12
N LYS A 220 42.28 -29.71 30.33
CA LYS A 220 41.95 -30.72 29.31
C LYS A 220 40.61 -30.37 28.68
N VAL A 221 40.64 -30.12 27.38
CA VAL A 221 39.44 -30.04 26.54
C VAL A 221 38.99 -31.47 26.24
N LYS A 222 37.76 -31.85 26.60
CA LYS A 222 37.16 -33.11 26.12
C LYS A 222 36.79 -32.94 24.64
N ARG A 223 37.23 -33.89 23.82
CA ARG A 223 36.65 -34.16 22.50
C ARG A 223 35.26 -34.73 22.66
#